data_AF-A0A972X6P9-F1
#
_entry.id   AF-A0A972X6P9-F1
#
_cell.length_a   1.000
_cell.length_b   1.000
_cell.length_c   1.000
_cell.angle_alpha   90.00
_cell.angle_beta   90.00
_cell.angle_gamma   90.00
#
_symmetry.space_group_name_H-M   'P 1'
#
loop_
_entity.id
_entity.type
_entity.pdbx_description
1 polymer ?
#
loop_
_entity_poly.entity_id
_entity_poly.type
_entity_poly.pdbx_seq_one_letter_code
_entity_poly.pdbx_strand_id
1 'polypeptide(L)'
;MMEDTPRLILFTLVWTAVWILPLPRLGRWVELVAGLIPFAAFGLRVFAGFFVGVPDEDRVRAAVSPVLNWINGRAGGPPYSWVLDATISLGLVWLASAFDIPRQSRVATAWIIPTVAALSWWSLWATGLQFERFLSARVPAPLLAVAAGSAIEAVLYWTPSPLGIGLRQRIGWRNRVVARTCAVFAAGAATPLRVLQHQQIDLVGGTHPILIGHSQA
;
A
#
# COMPACT_ATOMS: atom_id res chain seq x y z
N MET A 1 20.58 -3.90 -6.09
CA MET A 1 20.12 -2.93 -5.07
C MET A 1 20.48 -1.48 -5.41
N MET A 2 21.61 -1.17 -6.06
CA MET A 2 21.94 0.22 -6.45
C MET A 2 21.21 0.73 -7.71
N GLU A 3 20.75 -0.15 -8.60
CA GLU A 3 20.05 0.23 -9.84
C GLU A 3 18.63 0.77 -9.63
N ASP A 4 18.01 0.49 -8.48
CA ASP A 4 16.64 0.96 -8.19
C ASP A 4 16.58 2.42 -7.72
N THR A 5 17.68 2.95 -7.18
CA THR A 5 17.78 4.32 -6.65
C THR A 5 17.63 5.40 -7.74
N PRO A 6 18.39 5.38 -8.86
CA PRO A 6 18.22 6.39 -9.92
C PRO A 6 16.84 6.31 -10.55
N ARG A 7 16.25 5.11 -10.63
CA ARG A 7 14.88 4.91 -11.10
C ARG A 7 13.86 5.58 -10.18
N LEU A 8 13.97 5.39 -8.87
CA LEU A 8 13.07 6.01 -7.89
C LEU A 8 13.15 7.54 -7.96
N ILE A 9 14.36 8.09 -8.09
CA ILE A 9 14.59 9.53 -8.22
C ILE A 9 13.96 10.05 -9.52
N LEU A 10 14.23 9.39 -10.67
CA LEU A 10 13.69 9.79 -11.96
C LEU A 10 12.16 9.75 -11.95
N PHE A 11 11.57 8.66 -11.45
CA PHE A 11 10.13 8.54 -11.30
C PHE A 11 9.56 9.66 -10.44
N THR A 12 10.18 9.93 -9.29
CA THR A 12 9.76 11.01 -8.39
C THR A 12 9.81 12.38 -9.06
N LEU A 13 10.85 12.67 -9.85
CA LEU A 13 10.97 13.93 -10.58
C LEU A 13 9.92 14.06 -11.68
N VAL A 14 9.77 13.03 -12.51
CA VAL A 14 8.77 12.99 -13.59
C VAL A 14 7.36 13.11 -13.01
N TRP A 15 7.06 12.35 -11.96
CA TRP A 15 5.81 12.41 -11.23
C TRP A 15 5.51 13.81 -10.71
N THR A 16 6.46 14.41 -10.00
CA THR A 16 6.32 15.75 -9.42
C THR A 16 6.05 16.80 -10.51
N ALA A 17 6.75 16.69 -11.65
CA ALA A 17 6.52 17.57 -12.79
C ALA A 17 5.10 17.40 -13.35
N VAL A 18 4.67 16.16 -13.63
CA VAL A 18 3.33 15.86 -14.14
C VAL A 18 2.24 16.35 -13.18
N TRP A 19 2.42 16.17 -11.87
CA TRP A 19 1.45 16.55 -10.85
C TRP A 19 1.22 18.06 -10.75
N ILE A 20 2.28 18.86 -10.95
CA ILE A 20 2.24 20.32 -10.84
C ILE A 20 1.76 21.00 -12.14
N LEU A 21 1.83 20.30 -13.28
CA LEU A 21 1.38 20.82 -14.58
C LEU A 21 -0.12 21.18 -14.56
N PRO A 22 -0.56 22.21 -15.31
CA PRO A 22 -1.98 22.46 -15.50
C PRO A 22 -2.62 21.22 -16.14
N LEU A 23 -3.72 20.74 -15.54
CA LEU A 23 -4.42 19.58 -16.06
C LEU A 23 -5.16 20.00 -17.34
N PRO A 24 -4.97 19.31 -18.46
CA PRO A 24 -5.84 19.52 -19.61
C PRO A 24 -7.26 19.10 -19.24
N ARG A 25 -8.27 19.83 -19.74
CA ARG A 25 -9.66 19.37 -19.64
C ARG A 25 -9.80 18.12 -20.49
N LEU A 26 -9.88 16.95 -19.84
CA LEU A 26 -10.06 15.68 -20.53
C LEU A 26 -11.52 15.56 -20.98
N GLY A 27 -11.75 15.00 -22.17
CA GLY A 27 -13.08 14.63 -22.59
C GLY A 27 -13.62 13.49 -21.70
N ARG A 28 -14.94 13.45 -21.50
CA ARG A 28 -15.61 12.46 -20.63
C ARG A 28 -15.20 11.00 -20.88
N TRP A 29 -14.97 10.64 -22.14
CA TRP A 29 -14.50 9.29 -22.50
C TRP A 29 -13.07 9.02 -22.03
N VAL A 30 -12.18 10.00 -22.19
CA VAL A 30 -10.78 9.88 -21.75
C VAL A 30 -10.72 9.81 -20.23
N GLU A 31 -11.59 10.56 -19.55
CA GLU A 31 -11.74 10.49 -18.10
C GLU A 31 -12.20 9.09 -17.66
N LEU A 32 -13.24 8.52 -18.27
CA LEU A 32 -13.70 7.17 -17.93
C LEU A 32 -12.62 6.09 -18.16
N VAL A 33 -11.93 6.15 -19.30
CA VAL A 33 -10.85 5.20 -19.63
C VAL A 33 -9.67 5.38 -18.66
N ALA A 34 -9.28 6.61 -18.35
CA ALA A 34 -8.21 6.90 -17.39
C ALA A 34 -8.54 6.41 -15.98
N GLY A 35 -9.81 6.47 -15.55
CA GLY A 35 -10.25 5.89 -14.28
C GLY A 35 -10.28 4.36 -14.26
N LEU A 36 -10.55 3.71 -15.41
CA LEU A 36 -10.60 2.25 -15.52
C LEU A 36 -9.22 1.60 -15.45
N ILE A 37 -8.19 2.26 -15.96
CA ILE A 37 -6.81 1.74 -16.01
C ILE A 37 -6.25 1.40 -14.61
N PRO A 38 -6.29 2.31 -13.60
CA PRO A 38 -5.92 2.00 -12.22
C PRO A 38 -6.75 0.87 -11.62
N PHE A 39 -8.05 0.83 -11.92
CA PHE A 39 -8.93 -0.22 -11.42
C PHE A 39 -8.53 -1.59 -11.96
N ALA A 40 -8.22 -1.71 -13.24
CA ALA A 40 -7.76 -2.94 -13.86
C ALA A 40 -6.41 -3.40 -13.28
N ALA A 41 -5.45 -2.48 -13.12
CA ALA A 41 -4.16 -2.80 -12.51
C ALA A 41 -4.32 -3.26 -11.06
N PHE A 42 -5.13 -2.56 -10.25
CA PHE A 42 -5.40 -3.01 -8.88
C PHE A 42 -6.11 -4.37 -8.85
N GLY A 43 -7.12 -4.56 -9.71
CA GLY A 43 -7.85 -5.81 -9.86
C GLY A 43 -6.93 -6.98 -10.21
N LEU A 44 -5.90 -6.75 -11.04
CA LEU A 44 -4.92 -7.77 -11.37
C LEU A 44 -4.05 -8.17 -10.16
N ARG A 45 -3.75 -7.23 -9.26
CA ARG A 45 -3.01 -7.53 -8.03
C ARG A 45 -3.86 -8.28 -7.01
N VAL A 46 -5.15 -7.91 -6.88
CA VAL A 46 -6.11 -8.67 -6.06
C VAL A 46 -6.30 -10.08 -6.63
N PHE A 47 -6.41 -10.18 -7.95
CA PHE A 47 -6.49 -11.46 -8.67
C PHE A 47 -5.32 -12.37 -8.32
N ALA A 48 -4.08 -11.87 -8.37
CA ALA A 48 -2.91 -12.64 -7.96
C ALA A 48 -2.95 -13.08 -6.49
N GLY A 49 -3.57 -12.28 -5.62
CA GLY A 49 -3.78 -12.60 -4.20
C GLY A 49 -4.59 -13.87 -3.98
N PHE A 50 -5.55 -14.20 -4.85
CA PHE A 50 -6.35 -15.43 -4.73
C PHE A 50 -5.55 -16.72 -4.95
N PHE A 51 -4.37 -16.63 -5.57
CA PHE A 51 -3.51 -17.78 -5.85
C PHE A 51 -2.36 -17.93 -4.85
N VAL A 52 -2.31 -17.10 -3.80
CA VAL A 52 -1.31 -17.23 -2.73
C VAL A 52 -1.57 -18.52 -1.95
N GLY A 53 -0.60 -19.43 -1.93
CA GLY A 53 -0.68 -20.72 -1.21
C GLY A 53 -1.33 -21.86 -1.99
N VAL A 54 -1.84 -21.62 -3.19
CA VAL A 54 -2.32 -22.69 -4.10
C VAL A 54 -1.11 -23.45 -4.65
N PRO A 55 -1.04 -24.79 -4.68
CA PRO A 55 0.09 -25.54 -5.23
C PRO A 55 0.33 -25.29 -6.73
N ASP A 56 1.57 -25.39 -7.20
CA ASP A 56 1.93 -25.18 -8.63
C ASP A 56 1.40 -26.29 -9.55
N GLU A 57 1.05 -27.45 -8.99
CA GLU A 57 0.46 -28.58 -9.73
C GLU A 57 -1.03 -28.38 -10.07
N ASP A 58 -1.69 -27.38 -9.47
CA ASP A 58 -3.09 -27.07 -9.75
C ASP A 58 -3.24 -26.60 -11.21
N ARG A 59 -4.15 -27.24 -11.96
CA ARG A 59 -4.39 -26.95 -13.38
C ARG A 59 -4.83 -25.50 -13.62
N VAL A 60 -5.59 -24.92 -12.70
CA VAL A 60 -6.05 -23.53 -12.80
C VAL A 60 -4.89 -22.58 -12.54
N ARG A 61 -4.07 -22.84 -11.52
CA ARG A 61 -2.87 -22.02 -11.24
C ARG A 61 -1.87 -22.10 -12.38
N ALA A 62 -1.66 -23.29 -12.95
CA ALA A 62 -0.79 -23.50 -14.10
C ALA A 62 -1.23 -22.66 -15.32
N ALA A 63 -2.53 -22.60 -15.60
CA ALA A 63 -3.07 -21.80 -16.70
C ALA A 63 -2.82 -20.29 -16.56
N VAL A 64 -2.85 -19.77 -15.32
CA VAL A 64 -2.63 -18.33 -15.04
C VAL A 64 -1.20 -18.01 -14.63
N SER A 65 -0.31 -19.01 -14.55
CA SER A 65 1.08 -18.87 -14.13
C SER A 65 1.87 -17.80 -14.90
N PRO A 66 1.73 -17.64 -16.23
CA PRO A 66 2.42 -16.56 -16.95
C PRO A 66 2.06 -15.16 -16.40
N VAL A 67 0.78 -14.94 -16.12
CA VAL A 67 0.26 -13.67 -15.58
C VAL A 67 0.73 -13.48 -14.13
N LEU A 68 0.66 -14.52 -13.30
CA LEU A 68 1.14 -14.48 -11.92
C LEU A 68 2.65 -14.21 -11.84
N ASN A 69 3.43 -14.82 -12.73
CA ASN A 69 4.87 -14.60 -12.80
C ASN A 69 5.19 -13.16 -13.23
N TRP A 70 4.42 -12.59 -14.14
CA TRP A 70 4.56 -11.19 -14.52
C TRP A 70 4.22 -10.22 -13.38
N ILE A 71 3.07 -10.42 -12.71
CA ILE A 71 2.64 -9.59 -11.58
C ILE A 71 3.65 -9.61 -10.43
N ASN A 72 4.20 -10.80 -10.15
CA ASN A 72 5.22 -10.99 -9.11
C ASN A 72 6.63 -10.56 -9.55
N GLY A 73 6.79 -10.05 -10.77
CA GLY A 73 8.08 -9.58 -11.28
C GLY A 73 9.10 -10.70 -11.56
N ARG A 74 8.64 -11.94 -11.72
CA ARG A 74 9.49 -13.11 -12.01
C ARG A 74 9.80 -13.28 -13.49
N ALA A 75 8.92 -12.80 -14.39
CA ALA A 75 9.10 -12.94 -15.83
C ALA A 75 8.34 -11.85 -16.62
N GLY A 76 8.76 -11.59 -17.86
CA GLY A 76 8.09 -10.69 -18.78
C GLY A 76 8.43 -9.20 -18.61
N GLY A 77 8.14 -8.41 -19.65
CA GLY A 77 8.35 -6.96 -19.68
C GLY A 77 7.15 -6.24 -20.31
N PRO A 78 6.84 -4.98 -19.91
CA PRO A 78 7.53 -4.18 -18.88
C PRO A 78 7.30 -4.73 -17.45
N PRO A 79 8.18 -4.46 -16.47
CA PRO A 79 7.99 -4.95 -15.11
C PRO A 79 6.65 -4.47 -14.53
N TYR A 80 5.92 -5.36 -13.86
CA TYR A 80 4.60 -5.01 -13.32
C TYR A 80 4.62 -3.82 -12.35
N SER A 81 5.73 -3.61 -11.63
CA SER A 81 5.93 -2.42 -10.80
C SER A 81 5.84 -1.12 -11.61
N TRP A 82 6.35 -1.09 -12.84
CA TRP A 82 6.27 0.09 -13.71
C TRP A 82 4.83 0.38 -14.11
N VAL A 83 4.08 -0.67 -14.46
CA VAL A 83 2.67 -0.55 -14.80
C VAL A 83 1.89 -0.04 -13.59
N LEU A 84 2.17 -0.57 -12.40
CA LEU A 84 1.52 -0.14 -11.17
C LEU A 84 1.85 1.32 -10.81
N ASP A 85 3.12 1.72 -10.88
CA ASP A 85 3.54 3.10 -10.63
C ASP A 85 2.89 4.07 -11.63
N ALA A 86 2.85 3.72 -12.91
CA ALA A 86 2.25 4.53 -13.97
C ALA A 86 0.72 4.61 -13.84
N THR A 87 0.06 3.50 -13.50
CA THR A 87 -1.40 3.47 -13.32
C THR A 87 -1.83 4.24 -12.07
N ILE A 88 -1.11 4.14 -10.95
CA ILE A 88 -1.35 4.98 -9.76
C ILE A 88 -1.19 6.45 -10.12
N SER A 89 -0.12 6.78 -10.85
CA SER A 89 0.16 8.13 -11.30
C SER A 89 -1.00 8.69 -12.15
N LEU A 90 -1.45 7.91 -13.13
CA LEU A 90 -2.59 8.24 -13.97
C LEU A 90 -3.87 8.39 -13.15
N GLY A 91 -4.12 7.50 -12.20
CA GLY A 91 -5.30 7.51 -11.33
C GLY A 91 -5.35 8.76 -10.45
N LEU A 92 -4.21 9.20 -9.91
CA LEU A 92 -4.12 10.43 -9.14
C LEU A 92 -4.39 11.67 -10.01
N VAL A 93 -3.80 11.73 -11.21
CA VAL A 93 -4.03 12.82 -12.18
C VAL A 93 -5.50 12.87 -12.59
N TRP A 94 -6.09 11.71 -12.88
CA TRP A 94 -7.51 11.55 -13.14
C TRP A 94 -8.37 12.02 -11.97
N LEU A 95 -8.06 11.58 -10.75
CA LEU A 95 -8.77 11.98 -9.53
C LEU A 95 -8.73 13.51 -9.36
N ALA A 96 -7.57 14.12 -9.58
CA ALA A 96 -7.43 15.56 -9.50
C ALA A 96 -8.27 16.29 -10.55
N SER A 97 -8.39 15.73 -11.75
CA SER A 97 -9.26 16.26 -12.81
C SER A 97 -10.74 16.10 -12.44
N ALA A 98 -11.16 14.90 -12.04
CA ALA A 98 -12.56 14.56 -11.76
C ALA A 98 -13.15 15.35 -10.59
N PHE A 99 -12.31 15.71 -9.61
CA PHE A 99 -12.71 16.48 -8.42
C PHE A 99 -12.31 17.96 -8.49
N ASP A 100 -11.91 18.47 -9.67
CA ASP A 100 -11.48 19.85 -9.88
C ASP A 100 -10.47 20.35 -8.83
N ILE A 101 -9.48 19.52 -8.47
CA ILE A 101 -8.51 19.85 -7.43
C ILE A 101 -7.65 21.03 -7.92
N PRO A 102 -7.66 22.17 -7.20
CA PRO A 102 -6.97 23.36 -7.66
C PRO A 102 -5.45 23.14 -7.66
N ARG A 103 -4.77 23.78 -8.61
CA ARG A 103 -3.32 23.66 -8.78
C ARG A 103 -2.55 23.99 -7.50
N GLN A 104 -3.04 24.93 -6.69
CA GLN A 104 -2.43 25.29 -5.41
C GLN A 104 -2.37 24.10 -4.44
N SER A 105 -3.45 23.32 -4.33
CA SER A 105 -3.47 22.13 -3.49
C SER A 105 -2.56 21.03 -4.02
N ARG A 106 -2.46 20.90 -5.35
CA ARG A 106 -1.53 19.94 -5.99
C ARG A 106 -0.07 20.30 -5.74
N VAL A 107 0.29 21.58 -5.90
CA VAL A 107 1.63 22.08 -5.56
C VAL A 107 1.93 21.88 -4.08
N ALA A 108 0.97 22.20 -3.20
CA ALA A 108 1.11 22.03 -1.76
C ALA A 108 1.29 20.56 -1.31
N THR A 109 0.92 19.60 -2.15
CA THR A 109 1.07 18.15 -1.87
C THR A 109 2.17 17.48 -2.70
N ALA A 110 2.78 18.21 -3.64
CA ALA A 110 3.77 17.66 -4.56
C ALA A 110 5.03 17.14 -3.86
N TRP A 111 5.36 17.67 -2.67
CA TRP A 111 6.52 17.27 -1.88
C TRP A 111 6.35 15.92 -1.16
N ILE A 112 5.12 15.42 -1.02
CA ILE A 112 4.83 14.21 -0.23
C ILE A 112 5.59 13.00 -0.79
N ILE A 113 5.48 12.76 -2.11
CA ILE A 113 6.14 11.61 -2.75
C ILE A 113 7.67 11.70 -2.66
N PRO A 114 8.31 12.85 -2.99
CA PRO A 114 9.74 13.04 -2.76
C PRO A 114 10.18 12.80 -1.32
N THR A 115 9.42 13.26 -0.33
CA THR A 115 9.76 13.04 1.08
C THR A 115 9.66 11.57 1.46
N VAL A 116 8.63 10.86 1.02
CA VAL A 116 8.50 9.42 1.26
C VAL A 116 9.64 8.65 0.59
N ALA A 117 10.00 9.00 -0.65
CA ALA A 117 11.12 8.40 -1.36
C ALA A 117 12.45 8.65 -0.61
N ALA A 118 12.69 9.88 -0.15
CA ALA A 118 13.88 10.23 0.62
C ALA A 118 13.95 9.49 1.96
N LEU A 119 12.83 9.37 2.68
CA LEU A 119 12.76 8.59 3.93
C LEU A 119 12.98 7.10 3.70
N SER A 120 12.42 6.54 2.63
CA SER A 120 12.65 5.14 2.25
C SER A 120 14.13 4.88 1.95
N TRP A 121 14.75 5.77 1.18
CA TRP A 121 16.17 5.69 0.86
C TRP A 121 17.05 5.84 2.12
N TRP A 122 16.76 6.84 2.96
CA TRP A 122 17.47 7.04 4.22
C TRP A 122 17.35 5.83 5.15
N SER A 123 16.16 5.25 5.26
CA SER A 123 15.94 4.04 6.06
C SER A 123 16.76 2.86 5.55
N LEU A 124 16.78 2.65 4.24
CA LEU A 124 17.59 1.60 3.62
C LEU A 124 19.07 1.82 3.89
N TRP A 125 19.54 3.07 3.75
CA TRP A 125 20.94 3.41 4.00
C TRP A 125 21.33 3.23 5.47
N ALA A 126 20.50 3.68 6.40
CA ALA A 126 20.81 3.65 7.84
C ALA A 126 20.61 2.26 8.47
N THR A 127 19.66 1.46 7.99
CA THR A 127 19.21 0.23 8.67
C THR A 127 19.29 -1.03 7.80
N GLY A 128 19.52 -0.91 6.50
CA GLY A 128 19.44 -2.01 5.54
C GLY A 128 18.01 -2.49 5.24
N LEU A 129 16.99 -1.85 5.83
CA LEU A 129 15.58 -2.21 5.67
C LEU A 129 14.79 -1.07 5.01
N GLN A 130 13.80 -1.44 4.19
CA GLN A 130 12.82 -0.48 3.69
C GLN A 130 12.06 0.16 4.85
N PHE A 131 11.73 1.45 4.71
CA PHE A 131 11.12 2.25 5.77
C PHE A 131 9.83 1.63 6.33
N GLU A 132 9.00 1.05 5.46
CA GLU A 132 7.78 0.35 5.87
C GLU A 132 8.06 -0.84 6.79
N ARG A 133 9.06 -1.67 6.42
CA ARG A 133 9.46 -2.83 7.22
C ARG A 133 10.09 -2.41 8.54
N PHE A 134 10.89 -1.35 8.51
CA PHE A 134 11.48 -0.77 9.71
C PHE A 134 10.39 -0.27 10.67
N LEU A 135 9.42 0.50 10.17
CA LEU A 135 8.30 0.99 10.97
C LEU A 135 7.44 -0.15 11.50
N SER A 136 7.07 -1.14 10.67
CA SER A 136 6.25 -2.27 11.13
C SER A 136 6.95 -3.12 12.17
N ALA A 137 8.28 -3.19 12.14
CA ALA A 137 9.06 -3.94 13.12
C ALA A 137 9.22 -3.20 14.46
N ARG A 138 9.15 -1.87 14.46
CA ARG A 138 9.48 -1.04 15.63
C ARG A 138 8.29 -0.32 16.25
N VAL A 139 7.23 -0.06 15.49
CA VAL A 139 6.09 0.75 15.92
C VAL A 139 4.82 -0.08 15.88
N PRO A 140 4.08 -0.17 17.00
CA PRO A 140 2.77 -0.79 17.03
C PRO A 140 1.83 -0.18 15.98
N ALA A 141 1.09 -1.03 15.27
CA ALA A 141 0.06 -0.63 14.30
C ALA A 141 -0.89 0.49 14.78
N PRO A 142 -1.39 0.52 16.04
CA PRO A 142 -2.26 1.62 16.47
C PRO A 142 -1.55 2.98 16.50
N LEU A 143 -0.25 3.02 16.84
CA LEU A 143 0.51 4.27 16.82
C LEU A 143 0.77 4.74 15.39
N LEU A 144 1.04 3.81 14.46
CA LEU A 144 1.15 4.13 13.04
C LEU A 144 -0.16 4.71 12.48
N ALA A 145 -1.30 4.14 12.84
CA ALA A 145 -2.61 4.64 12.42
C ALA A 145 -2.89 6.06 12.96
N VAL A 146 -2.57 6.32 14.23
CA VAL A 146 -2.69 7.67 14.82
C VAL A 146 -1.74 8.67 14.16
N ALA A 147 -0.49 8.27 13.91
CA ALA A 147 0.49 9.11 13.23
C ALA A 147 0.05 9.45 11.80
N ALA A 148 -0.43 8.46 11.04
CA ALA A 148 -0.96 8.66 9.69
C ALA A 148 -2.18 9.60 9.69
N GLY A 149 -3.14 9.38 10.60
CA GLY A 149 -4.31 10.26 10.74
C GLY A 149 -3.92 11.71 11.07
N SER A 150 -2.94 11.89 11.95
CA SER A 150 -2.42 13.21 12.34
C SER A 150 -1.69 13.90 11.18
N ALA A 151 -0.91 13.14 10.40
CA ALA A 151 -0.24 13.65 9.21
C ALA A 151 -1.25 14.10 8.14
N ILE A 152 -2.31 13.31 7.91
CA ILE A 152 -3.40 13.67 6.98
C ILE A 152 -4.10 14.95 7.46
N GLU A 153 -4.40 15.06 8.75
CA GLU A 153 -5.00 16.28 9.31
C GLU A 153 -4.09 17.50 9.14
N ALA A 154 -2.79 17.35 9.42
CA ALA A 154 -1.82 18.42 9.22
C ALA A 154 -1.77 18.88 7.75
N VAL A 155 -1.76 17.94 6.80
CA VAL A 155 -1.81 18.23 5.36
C VAL A 155 -3.12 18.95 5.01
N LEU A 156 -4.28 18.48 5.47
CA LEU A 156 -5.58 19.14 5.20
C LEU A 156 -5.66 20.55 5.78
N TYR A 157 -5.02 20.77 6.93
CA TYR A 157 -4.94 22.08 7.56
C TYR A 157 -4.03 23.03 6.77
N TRP A 158 -2.85 22.55 6.36
CA TRP A 158 -1.86 23.35 5.61
C TRP A 158 -2.22 23.58 4.14
N THR A 159 -2.98 22.68 3.52
CA THR A 159 -3.28 22.76 2.08
C THR A 159 -4.27 23.90 1.82
N PRO A 160 -3.96 24.89 0.97
CA PRO A 160 -4.91 25.94 0.58
C PRO A 160 -6.18 25.31 0.00
N SER A 161 -7.34 25.82 0.39
CA SER A 161 -8.65 25.28 -0.01
C SER A 161 -9.74 26.33 0.24
N PRO A 162 -10.78 26.36 -0.61
CA PRO A 162 -11.91 27.28 -0.45
C PRO A 162 -12.78 26.95 0.77
N LEU A 163 -12.56 25.81 1.45
CA LEU A 163 -13.32 25.43 2.63
C LEU A 163 -12.94 26.33 3.82
N GLY A 164 -13.96 26.88 4.48
CA GLY A 164 -13.79 27.68 5.70
C GLY A 164 -13.12 26.90 6.83
N ILE A 165 -12.33 27.61 7.65
CA ILE A 165 -11.50 27.03 8.73
C ILE A 165 -12.32 26.13 9.68
N GLY A 166 -13.54 26.54 10.03
CA GLY A 166 -14.41 25.75 10.91
C GLY A 166 -14.92 24.42 10.30
N LEU A 167 -15.01 24.31 8.97
CA LEU A 167 -15.34 23.04 8.33
C LEU A 167 -14.12 22.11 8.30
N ARG A 168 -12.92 22.66 8.08
CA ARG A 168 -11.66 21.90 8.10
C ARG A 168 -11.36 21.34 9.48
N GLN A 169 -11.57 22.11 10.54
CA GLN A 169 -11.42 21.63 11.92
C GLN A 169 -12.39 20.48 12.23
N ARG A 170 -13.64 20.54 11.74
CA ARG A 170 -14.62 19.46 11.90
C ARG A 170 -14.21 18.18 11.15
N ILE A 171 -13.67 18.32 9.93
CA ILE A 171 -13.15 17.18 9.16
C ILE A 171 -11.92 16.58 9.86
N GLY A 172 -10.98 17.40 10.32
CA GLY A 172 -9.80 16.98 11.07
C GLY A 172 -10.18 16.23 12.36
N TRP A 173 -11.15 16.74 13.12
CA TRP A 173 -11.65 16.08 14.31
C TRP A 173 -12.29 14.72 13.99
N ARG A 174 -13.14 14.64 12.96
CA ARG A 174 -13.74 13.34 12.53
C ARG A 174 -12.67 12.34 12.13
N ASN A 175 -11.64 12.77 11.39
CA ASN A 175 -10.53 11.89 11.00
C ASN A 175 -9.75 11.38 12.22
N ARG A 176 -9.49 12.22 13.23
CA ARG A 176 -8.85 11.78 14.48
C ARG A 176 -9.67 10.74 15.23
N VAL A 177 -10.99 10.93 15.31
CA VAL A 177 -11.89 9.98 15.96
C VAL A 177 -11.88 8.65 15.20
N VAL A 178 -12.09 8.66 13.88
CA VAL A 178 -12.10 7.45 13.05
C VAL A 178 -10.77 6.72 13.11
N ALA A 179 -9.63 7.42 12.97
CA ALA A 179 -8.31 6.81 13.05
C ALA A 179 -8.05 6.15 14.41
N ARG A 180 -8.45 6.79 15.52
CA ARG A 180 -8.36 6.20 16.87
C ARG A 180 -9.27 4.99 17.01
N THR A 181 -10.51 5.04 16.53
CA THR A 181 -11.43 3.91 16.59
C THR A 181 -10.92 2.71 15.79
N CYS A 182 -10.43 2.93 14.57
CA CYS A 182 -9.81 1.88 13.77
C CYS A 182 -8.54 1.30 14.43
N ALA A 183 -7.72 2.15 15.06
CA ALA A 183 -6.53 1.72 15.80
C ALA A 183 -6.88 0.82 17.01
N VAL A 184 -7.91 1.18 17.77
CA VAL A 184 -8.40 0.38 18.91
C VAL A 184 -8.99 -0.95 18.44
N PHE A 185 -9.78 -0.95 17.35
CA PHE A 185 -10.31 -2.18 16.77
C PHE A 185 -9.22 -3.10 16.24
N ALA A 186 -8.22 -2.56 15.53
CA ALA A 186 -7.10 -3.34 15.03
C ALA A 186 -6.25 -3.93 16.17
N ALA A 187 -6.05 -3.18 17.26
CA ALA A 187 -5.36 -3.69 18.46
C ALA A 187 -6.18 -4.79 19.16
N GLY A 188 -7.51 -4.65 19.24
CA GLY A 188 -8.40 -5.66 19.82
C GLY A 188 -8.50 -6.93 18.98
N ALA A 189 -8.48 -6.82 17.64
CA ALA A 189 -8.55 -7.95 16.72
C ALA A 189 -7.22 -8.73 16.57
N ALA A 190 -6.09 -8.12 16.88
CA ALA A 190 -4.78 -8.80 16.88
C ALA A 190 -4.60 -9.75 18.08
N THR A 191 -5.34 -9.53 19.18
CA THR A 191 -5.31 -10.37 20.39
C THR A 191 -5.79 -11.81 20.17
N PRO A 192 -6.94 -12.08 19.52
CA PRO A 192 -7.40 -13.47 19.30
C PRO A 192 -6.54 -14.27 18.30
N LEU A 193 -5.91 -13.62 17.32
CA LEU A 193 -5.07 -14.31 16.32
C LEU A 193 -3.73 -14.82 16.91
N ARG A 194 -3.13 -14.09 17.85
CA ARG A 194 -1.90 -14.53 18.53
C ARG A 194 -2.12 -15.73 19.45
N VAL A 195 -3.30 -15.83 20.08
CA VAL A 195 -3.67 -16.96 20.94
C VAL A 195 -3.86 -18.24 20.12
N LEU A 196 -4.51 -18.14 18.96
CA LEU A 196 -4.68 -19.28 18.05
C LEU A 196 -3.33 -19.75 17.46
N GLN A 197 -2.42 -18.83 17.16
CA GLN A 197 -1.11 -19.15 16.59
C GLN A 197 -0.17 -19.83 17.61
N HIS A 198 -0.29 -19.54 18.91
CA HIS A 198 0.42 -20.29 19.96
C HIS A 198 -0.19 -21.68 20.21
N GLN A 199 -1.53 -21.80 20.22
CA GLN A 199 -2.18 -23.12 20.36
C GLN A 199 -1.84 -24.09 19.22
N GLN A 200 -1.67 -23.59 18.00
CA GLN A 200 -1.34 -24.42 16.84
C GLN A 200 0.12 -24.90 16.85
N ILE A 201 1.04 -24.19 17.53
CA ILE A 201 2.43 -24.62 17.72
C ILE A 201 2.50 -25.70 18.82
N ASP A 202 1.73 -25.58 19.90
CA ASP A 202 1.69 -26.60 20.96
C ASP A 202 1.05 -27.92 20.50
N LEU A 203 0.08 -27.86 19.58
CA LEU A 203 -0.53 -29.07 18.97
C LEU A 203 0.42 -29.82 18.02
N VAL A 204 1.45 -29.17 17.48
CA VAL A 204 2.44 -29.80 16.57
C VAL A 204 3.70 -30.25 17.34
N GLY A 205 3.98 -29.68 18.51
CA GLY A 205 5.10 -30.05 19.39
C GLY A 205 4.83 -31.19 20.39
N GLY A 206 3.58 -31.62 20.54
CA GLY A 206 3.19 -32.72 21.43
C GLY A 206 3.53 -34.11 20.89
N THR A 207 4.81 -34.48 20.87
CA THR A 207 5.24 -35.88 20.69
C THR A 207 4.82 -36.70 21.90
N HIS A 208 3.60 -37.24 21.89
CA HIS A 208 3.26 -38.38 22.74
C HIS A 208 3.92 -39.63 22.15
N PRO A 209 4.84 -40.30 22.87
CA PRO A 209 5.33 -41.60 22.44
C PRO A 209 4.18 -42.61 22.53
N ILE A 210 3.72 -43.09 21.37
CA ILE A 210 2.87 -44.26 21.28
C ILE A 210 3.75 -45.46 21.70
N LEU A 211 3.63 -45.85 22.97
CA LEU A 211 4.14 -47.12 23.47
C LEU A 211 3.35 -48.25 22.80
N ILE A 212 3.88 -48.75 21.68
CA ILE A 212 3.44 -50.03 21.11
C ILE A 212 4.03 -51.12 22.00
N GLY A 213 3.18 -51.70 22.86
CA GLY A 213 3.53 -52.86 23.67
C GLY A 213 3.77 -54.07 22.78
N HIS A 214 5.03 -54.52 22.71
CA HIS A 214 5.35 -55.86 22.25
C HIS A 214 5.01 -56.86 23.37
N SER A 215 3.87 -57.53 23.20
CA SER A 215 3.56 -58.78 23.93
C SER A 215 4.42 -59.90 23.37
N GLN A 216 5.07 -60.63 24.25
CA GLN A 216 5.77 -61.88 23.96
C GLN A 216 4.78 -62.98 23.53
N ALA A 217 5.22 -63.81 22.58
CA ALA A 217 5.01 -65.25 22.50
C ALA A 217 6.07 -65.84 21.58
#